data_AF-A0AA44MNF7-F1
#
_entry.id   AF-A0AA44MNF7-F1
#
_cell.length_a   1.000
_cell.length_b   1.000
_cell.length_c   1.000
_cell.angle_alpha   90.00
_cell.angle_beta   90.00
_cell.angle_gamma   90.00
#
_symmetry.space_group_name_H-M   'P 1'
#
loop_
_entity.id
_entity.type
_entity.pdbx_description
1 polymer ?
#
loop_
_entity_poly.entity_id
_entity_poly.type
_entity_poly.pdbx_seq_one_letter_code
_entity_poly.pdbx_strand_id
1 'polypeptide(L)' 'AEPLQFSIVLGVRGGMAATADNLLTMVRRLPPGAIWQVIAIGKANMELTAMGLALGGNARVGLEDTLYLRKGELAPSN' A
#
# COMPACT_ATOMS: atom_id res chain seq x y z
N ALA A 1 12.87 14.80 -17.82
CA ALA A 1 12.47 13.38 -17.81
C ALA A 1 11.19 13.27 -17.01
N GLU A 2 10.24 12.43 -17.43
CA GLU A 2 9.02 12.19 -16.65
C GLU A 2 9.34 11.44 -15.34
N PRO A 3 8.59 11.67 -14.25
CA PRO A 3 8.81 10.98 -12.98
C PRO A 3 8.52 9.48 -13.12
N LEU A 4 9.32 8.63 -12.48
CA LEU A 4 9.02 7.21 -12.37
C LEU A 4 7.88 6.97 -11.39
N GLN A 5 6.94 6.10 -11.76
CA GLN A 5 5.81 5.67 -10.93
C GLN A 5 6.09 4.28 -10.33
N PHE A 6 6.01 4.15 -9.01
CA PHE A 6 6.21 2.88 -8.30
C PHE A 6 4.95 2.44 -7.54
N SER A 7 4.62 1.15 -7.66
CA SER A 7 3.57 0.51 -6.87
C SER A 7 4.21 -0.42 -5.85
N ILE A 8 4.13 -0.05 -4.56
CA ILE A 8 4.69 -0.84 -3.46
C ILE A 8 3.59 -1.81 -2.98
N VAL A 9 3.65 -3.04 -3.47
CA VAL A 9 2.68 -4.11 -3.14
C VAL A 9 3.21 -4.93 -1.96
N LEU A 10 2.45 -4.98 -0.86
CA LEU A 10 2.83 -5.69 0.37
C LEU A 10 1.72 -6.65 0.83
N GLY A 11 2.13 -7.80 1.39
CA GLY A 11 1.21 -8.78 1.99
C GLY A 11 0.71 -9.87 1.03
N VAL A 12 1.19 -9.91 -0.21
CA VAL A 12 0.96 -11.04 -1.12
C VAL A 12 1.74 -12.26 -0.65
N ARG A 13 1.14 -13.45 -0.69
CA ARG A 13 1.84 -14.71 -0.36
C ARG A 13 3.03 -14.92 -1.30
N GLY A 14 4.23 -15.04 -0.73
CA GLY A 14 5.49 -15.12 -1.50
C GLY A 14 6.15 -13.77 -1.78
N GLY A 15 5.49 -12.66 -1.45
CA GLY A 15 6.05 -11.31 -1.51
C GLY A 15 6.54 -10.81 -0.15
N MET A 16 6.84 -9.52 -0.08
CA MET A 16 7.24 -8.84 1.15
C MET A 16 6.05 -8.70 2.11
N ALA A 17 6.27 -8.97 3.40
CA ALA A 17 5.22 -8.89 4.40
C ALA A 17 4.67 -7.46 4.56
N ALA A 18 3.37 -7.34 4.81
CA ALA A 18 2.69 -6.08 5.06
C ALA A 18 2.97 -5.57 6.49
N THR A 19 4.11 -4.91 6.66
CA THR A 19 4.50 -4.24 7.91
C THR A 19 4.94 -2.80 7.65
N ALA A 20 4.82 -1.94 8.67
CA ALA A 20 5.27 -0.54 8.59
C ALA A 20 6.75 -0.43 8.23
N ASP A 21 7.60 -1.28 8.83
CA ASP A 21 9.04 -1.30 8.57
C ASP A 21 9.37 -1.65 7.11
N ASN A 22 8.63 -2.60 6.52
CA ASN A 22 8.83 -2.98 5.12
C ASN A 22 8.39 -1.85 4.17
N LEU A 23 7.26 -1.19 4.45
CA LEU A 23 6.84 -0.02 3.69
C LEU A 23 7.91 1.08 3.73
N LEU A 24 8.37 1.43 4.93
CA LEU A 24 9.40 2.46 5.11
C LEU A 24 10.72 2.08 4.43
N THR A 25 11.09 0.80 4.47
CA THR A 25 12.28 0.28 3.78
C THR A 25 12.16 0.46 2.28
N MET A 26 11.01 0.18 1.67
CA MET A 26 10.80 0.37 0.23
C MET A 26 10.81 1.85 -0.16
N VAL A 27 10.09 2.70 0.58
CA VAL A 27 10.02 4.14 0.32
C VAL A 27 11.42 4.79 0.36
N ARG A 28 12.26 4.41 1.33
CA ARG A 28 13.64 4.92 1.47
C ARG A 28 14.58 4.49 0.35
N ARG A 29 14.22 3.49 -0.46
CA ARG A 29 15.03 2.99 -1.57
C ARG A 29 14.62 3.58 -2.93
N LEU A 30 13.53 4.35 -2.97
CA LEU A 30 13.07 4.95 -4.21
C LEU A 30 14.06 6.01 -4.71
N PRO A 31 14.20 6.16 -6.05
CA PRO A 31 14.93 7.27 -6.62
C PRO A 31 14.36 8.63 -6.18
N PRO A 32 15.20 9.67 -6.02
CA PRO A 32 14.72 11.02 -5.75
C PRO A 32 13.69 11.48 -6.81
N GLY A 33 12.59 12.07 -6.35
CA GLY A 33 11.52 12.58 -7.23
C GLY A 33 10.59 11.49 -7.81
N ALA A 34 10.72 10.24 -7.37
CA ALA A 34 9.78 9.18 -7.74
C ALA A 34 8.38 9.45 -7.17
N ILE A 35 7.35 9.19 -7.98
CA ILE A 35 5.97 9.12 -7.54
C ILE A 35 5.70 7.67 -7.14
N TRP A 36 5.01 7.45 -6.02
CA TRP A 36 4.76 6.10 -5.54
C TRP A 36 3.38 5.97 -4.89
N GLN A 37 2.91 4.72 -4.80
CA GLN A 37 1.68 4.36 -4.11
C GLN A 37 1.88 3.10 -3.26
N VAL A 38 1.13 2.99 -2.17
CA VAL A 38 1.04 1.78 -1.36
C VAL A 38 -0.17 0.93 -1.76
N ILE A 39 0.03 -0.38 -1.84
CA ILE A 39 -1.00 -1.39 -2.07
C ILE A 39 -0.78 -2.49 -1.03
N ALA A 40 -1.63 -2.54 0.00
CA ALA A 40 -1.51 -3.53 1.07
C ALA A 40 -2.66 -4.53 1.02
N ILE A 41 -2.34 -5.82 1.08
CA ILE A 41 -3.33 -6.89 0.90
C ILE A 41 -4.03 -7.24 2.22
N GLY A 42 -5.35 -7.39 2.15
CA GLY A 42 -6.20 -7.89 3.23
C GLY A 42 -6.23 -6.95 4.44
N LYS A 43 -6.12 -7.50 5.65
CA LYS A 43 -6.32 -6.76 6.91
C LYS A 43 -5.39 -5.55 7.10
N ALA A 44 -4.23 -5.55 6.45
CA ALA A 44 -3.24 -4.48 6.56
C ALA A 44 -3.54 -3.30 5.62
N ASN A 45 -4.56 -3.42 4.75
CA ASN A 45 -4.86 -2.44 3.71
C ASN A 45 -5.04 -1.03 4.28
N MET A 46 -5.93 -0.85 5.26
CA MET A 46 -6.19 0.48 5.84
C MET A 46 -5.02 1.04 6.64
N GLU A 47 -4.37 0.22 7.45
CA GLU A 47 -3.25 0.67 8.28
C GLU A 47 -2.08 1.15 7.41
N LEU A 48 -1.67 0.36 6.41
CA LEU A 48 -0.56 0.74 5.53
C LEU A 48 -0.93 1.81 4.51
N THR A 49 -2.19 1.87 4.07
CA THR A 49 -2.69 2.99 3.27
C THR A 49 -2.56 4.31 4.02
N ALA A 50 -3.02 4.36 5.26
CA ALA A 50 -2.90 5.56 6.10
C ALA A 50 -1.43 5.96 6.31
N MET A 51 -0.54 4.99 6.57
CA MET A 51 0.89 5.25 6.67
C MET A 51 1.49 5.77 5.36
N GLY A 52 1.12 5.18 4.22
CA GLY A 52 1.62 5.61 2.91
C GLY A 52 1.25 7.05 2.59
N LEU A 53 0.00 7.43 2.84
CA LEU A 53 -0.47 8.80 2.71
C LEU A 53 0.28 9.75 3.65
N ALA A 54 0.50 9.36 4.91
CA ALA A 54 1.26 10.16 5.89
C ALA A 54 2.74 10.36 5.48
N LEU A 55 3.31 9.42 4.72
CA LEU A 55 4.66 9.52 4.16
C LEU A 55 4.72 10.32 2.84
N GLY A 56 3.60 10.89 2.39
CA GLY A 56 3.51 11.65 1.15
C GLY A 56 3.39 10.81 -0.11
N GLY A 57 3.09 9.51 0.02
CA GLY A 57 2.76 8.63 -1.10
C GLY A 57 1.29 8.71 -1.49
N ASN A 58 0.94 8.02 -2.57
CA ASN A 58 -0.43 7.81 -2.98
C ASN A 58 -0.97 6.47 -2.43
N ALA A 59 -2.26 6.25 -2.58
CA ALA A 59 -2.92 5.04 -2.13
C ALA A 59 -3.62 4.34 -3.30
N ARG A 60 -3.62 3.02 -3.27
CA ARG A 60 -4.59 2.21 -4.01
C ARG A 60 -5.29 1.27 -3.04
N VAL A 61 -6.61 1.26 -3.19
CA VAL A 61 -7.56 0.44 -2.42
C VAL A 61 -8.60 -0.13 -3.38
N GLY A 62 -9.33 -1.14 -2.93
CA GLY A 62 -10.42 -1.73 -3.68
C GLY A 62 -10.62 -3.19 -3.31
N LEU A 63 -11.70 -3.77 -3.82
CA LEU A 63 -12.08 -5.17 -3.59
C LEU A 63 -11.04 -6.18 -4.11
N GLU A 64 -10.18 -5.76 -5.05
CA GLU A 64 -9.02 -6.56 -5.50
C GLU A 64 -7.99 -6.76 -4.38
N ASP A 65 -7.80 -5.74 -3.54
CA ASP A 65 -6.73 -5.71 -2.53
C ASP A 65 -7.27 -6.11 -1.14
N THR A 66 -8.53 -5.78 -0.82
CA THR A 66 -9.23 -6.19 0.41
C THR A 66 -10.73 -6.32 0.20
N LEU A 67 -11.33 -7.43 0.67
CA LEU A 67 -12.78 -7.62 0.67
C LEU A 67 -13.50 -6.95 1.84
N TYR A 68 -12.75 -6.45 2.84
CA TYR A 68 -13.30 -5.98 4.11
C TYR A 68 -13.10 -4.47 4.27
N LEU A 69 -14.16 -3.78 4.71
CA LEU A 69 -14.12 -2.38 5.14
C LEU A 69 -13.52 -2.25 6.55
N ARG A 70 -13.88 -3.18 7.44
CA ARG A 70 -13.34 -3.31 8.80
C ARG A 70 -13.43 -4.77 9.24
N LYS A 71 -12.86 -5.08 10.41
CA LYS A 71 -12.82 -6.46 10.93
C LYS A 71 -14.24 -7.06 11.00
N GLY A 72 -14.47 -8.08 10.17
CA GLY A 72 -15.74 -8.80 10.12
C GLY A 72 -16.83 -8.17 9.25
N GLU A 73 -16.55 -7.07 8.56
CA GLU A 73 -17.50 -6.40 7.66
C GLU A 73 -16.97 -6.34 6.24
N LEU A 74 -17.68 -6.99 5.32
CA LEU A 74 -17.38 -6.92 3.89
C LEU A 74 -17.66 -5.52 3.35
N ALA A 75 -16.81 -5.03 2.46
CA ALA A 75 -17.04 -3.79 1.76
C ALA A 75 -18.21 -3.96 0.76
N PRO A 76 -19.20 -3.04 0.74
CA PRO A 76 -20.38 -3.16 -0.12
C PRO A 76 -20.08 -2.85 -1.60
N SER A 77 -19.01 -2.08 -1.85
CA SER A 77 -18.51 -1.71 -3.17
C SER A 77 -17.02 -1.33 -3.05
N ASN A 78 -16.40 -0.98 -4.17
CA ASN A 78 -15.18 -0.15 -4.14
C ASN A 78 -15.48 1.24 -3.59
#